data_AF-A0A542Q2S8-F1
#
_entry.id   AF-A0A542Q2S8-F1
#
_cell.length_a   1.000
_cell.length_b   1.000
_cell.length_c   1.000
_cell.angle_alpha   90.00
_cell.angle_beta   90.00
_cell.angle_gamma   90.00
#
_symmetry.space_group_name_H-M   'P 1'
#
loop_
_entity.id
_entity.type
_entity.pdbx_description
1 polymer ?
#
loop_
_entity_poly.entity_id
_entity_poly.type
_entity_poly.pdbx_seq_one_letter_code
_entity_poly.pdbx_strand_id
1 'polypeptide(L)' 'MTYKRGDRIALVHTTDPHTDLTEGDEGTVTRYDPNLAQLNVTWDSGSTLSMLLDDGDEVRPA' A
#
# COMPACT_ATOMS: atom_id res chain seq x y z
N MET A 1 -1.82 -13.49 -3.43
CA MET A 1 -0.77 -13.24 -2.42
C MET A 1 -1.47 -12.91 -1.10
N THR A 2 -0.96 -13.31 0.06
CA THR A 2 -1.47 -12.81 1.36
C THR A 2 -0.38 -11.93 1.94
N TYR A 3 -0.63 -10.61 2.01
CA TYR A 3 0.29 -9.66 2.60
C TYR A 3 0.46 -9.93 4.09
N LYS A 4 1.70 -9.91 4.57
CA LYS A 4 2.07 -10.09 5.97
C LYS A 4 2.72 -8.82 6.50
N ARG A 5 2.59 -8.62 7.82
CA ARG A 5 3.32 -7.56 8.51
C ARG A 5 4.82 -7.74 8.29
N GLY A 6 5.49 -6.67 7.86
CA GLY A 6 6.92 -6.66 7.53
C GLY A 6 7.24 -6.88 6.06
N ASP A 7 6.27 -7.28 5.23
CA ASP A 7 6.48 -7.38 3.78
C ASP A 7 6.84 -6.01 3.20
N ARG A 8 7.79 -6.00 2.27
CA ARG A 8 8.15 -4.83 1.46
C ARG A 8 7.33 -4.82 0.18
N ILE A 9 6.81 -3.66 -0.14
CA ILE A 9 5.99 -3.43 -1.33
C ILE A 9 6.39 -2.13 -2.01
N ALA A 10 6.09 -2.03 -3.31
CA ALA A 10 6.16 -0.80 -4.07
C ALA A 10 4.75 -0.44 -4.58
N LEU A 11 4.42 0.85 -4.58
CA LEU A 11 3.21 1.38 -5.17
C LEU A 11 3.24 1.17 -6.68
N VAL A 12 2.17 0.61 -7.25
CA VAL A 12 1.97 0.52 -8.70
C VAL A 12 0.97 1.59 -9.14
N HIS A 13 -0.14 1.75 -8.43
CA HIS A 13 -1.15 2.74 -8.73
C HIS A 13 -1.95 3.11 -7.47
N THR A 14 -2.39 4.36 -7.38
CA THR A 14 -3.42 4.78 -6.43
C THR A 14 -4.35 5.80 -7.06
N THR A 15 -5.62 5.76 -6.66
CA THR A 15 -6.62 6.74 -7.08
C THR A 15 -6.82 7.89 -6.11
N ASP A 16 -6.10 7.91 -4.97
CA ASP A 16 -6.20 9.00 -3.99
C ASP A 16 -5.56 10.29 -4.55
N PRO A 17 -6.34 11.36 -4.81
CA PRO A 17 -5.81 12.61 -5.35
C PRO A 17 -5.12 13.49 -4.29
N HIS A 18 -5.09 13.07 -3.03
CA HIS A 18 -4.58 13.84 -1.89
C HIS A 18 -3.27 13.27 -1.32
N THR A 19 -2.61 12.35 -2.04
CA THR A 19 -1.32 11.78 -1.66
C THR A 19 -0.18 12.36 -2.50
N ASP A 20 1.00 12.45 -1.88
CA ASP A 20 2.26 12.75 -2.58
C ASP A 20 2.96 11.48 -3.09
N LEU A 21 2.39 10.29 -2.83
CA LEU A 21 2.96 9.01 -3.29
C LEU A 21 2.89 8.90 -4.82
N THR A 22 3.97 8.36 -5.40
CA THR A 22 4.10 8.12 -6.83
C THR A 22 4.46 6.66 -7.12
N GLU A 23 4.19 6.21 -8.35
CA GLU A 23 4.54 4.86 -8.78
C GLU A 23 6.01 4.55 -8.47
N GLY A 24 6.26 3.41 -7.81
CA GLY A 24 7.57 2.98 -7.38
C GLY A 24 7.94 3.32 -5.93
N ASP A 25 7.21 4.23 -5.26
CA ASP A 25 7.43 4.49 -3.85
C ASP A 25 7.28 3.21 -3.04
N GLU A 26 8.24 2.94 -2.14
CA GLU A 26 8.25 1.73 -1.35
C GLU A 26 7.75 1.95 0.08
N GLY A 27 7.24 0.87 0.66
CA GLY A 27 6.77 0.87 2.03
C GLY A 27 6.78 -0.51 2.66
N THR A 28 6.50 -0.52 3.95
CA THR A 28 6.43 -1.72 4.77
C THR A 28 4.99 -1.98 5.21
N VAL A 29 4.49 -3.17 4.94
CA VAL A 29 3.15 -3.59 5.38
C VAL A 29 3.11 -3.65 6.91
N THR A 30 2.13 -2.99 7.51
CA THR A 30 1.89 -3.02 8.95
C THR A 30 0.72 -3.94 9.32
N ARG A 31 -0.30 -4.01 8.46
CA ARG A 31 -1.49 -4.87 8.61
C ARG A 31 -2.19 -5.03 7.26
N TYR A 32 -2.78 -6.20 7.02
CA TYR A 32 -3.74 -6.42 5.94
C TYR A 32 -5.09 -6.85 6.52
N ASP A 33 -6.18 -6.21 6.08
CA ASP A 33 -7.55 -6.60 6.37
C ASP A 33 -8.17 -7.29 5.15
N PRO A 34 -8.36 -8.62 5.18
CA PRO A 34 -8.93 -9.33 4.04
C PRO A 34 -10.42 -9.05 3.83
N ASN A 35 -11.16 -8.56 4.84
CA ASN A 35 -12.60 -8.28 4.70
C ASN A 35 -12.87 -6.94 4.03
N LEU A 36 -11.90 -6.02 4.10
CA LEU A 36 -11.97 -4.68 3.51
C LEU A 36 -11.03 -4.51 2.31
N ALA A 37 -10.26 -5.55 1.98
CA ALA A 37 -9.13 -5.49 1.04
C ALA A 37 -8.18 -4.31 1.32
N GLN A 38 -8.04 -3.93 2.61
CA GLN A 38 -7.29 -2.75 3.02
C GLN A 38 -5.89 -3.15 3.50
N LEU A 39 -4.87 -2.55 2.90
CA LEU A 39 -3.48 -2.77 3.24
C LEU A 39 -2.90 -1.52 3.90
N ASN A 40 -2.63 -1.60 5.20
CA ASN A 40 -2.00 -0.51 5.94
C ASN A 40 -0.49 -0.57 5.75
N VAL A 41 0.10 0.54 5.33
CA VAL A 41 1.52 0.63 4.96
C VAL A 41 2.16 1.80 5.69
N THR A 42 3.39 1.62 6.13
CA THR A 42 4.29 2.74 6.45
C THR A 42 5.21 2.92 5.26
N TRP A 43 4.99 3.98 4.49
CA TRP A 43 5.79 4.32 3.32
C TRP A 43 7.10 4.97 3.76
N ASP A 44 8.16 4.77 2.97
CA ASP A 44 9.49 5.28 3.30
C ASP A 44 9.56 6.82 3.29
N SER A 45 8.63 7.46 2.57
CA SER A 45 8.40 8.92 2.61
C SER A 45 7.84 9.42 3.94
N GLY A 46 7.40 8.52 4.82
CA GLY A 46 6.70 8.83 6.07
C GLY A 46 5.17 8.86 5.95
N SER A 47 4.61 8.72 4.74
CA SER A 47 3.17 8.55 4.55
C SER A 47 2.67 7.28 5.25
N THR A 48 1.43 7.34 5.75
CA THR A 48 0.72 6.19 6.33
C THR A 48 -0.54 5.83 5.55
N LEU A 49 -0.62 6.26 4.28
CA LEU A 49 -1.77 5.97 3.43
C LEU A 49 -1.97 4.45 3.32
N SER A 50 -3.19 4.02 3.54
CA SER A 50 -3.58 2.61 3.35
C SER A 50 -4.02 2.41 1.90
N MET A 51 -3.72 1.24 1.33
CA MET A 51 -4.16 0.88 -0.02
C MET A 51 -5.48 0.13 0.04
N LEU A 52 -6.41 0.49 -0.83
CA LEU A 52 -7.70 -0.16 -1.03
C LEU A 52 -7.64 -1.06 -2.26
N LEU A 53 -7.27 -2.32 -2.08
CA LEU A 53 -6.93 -3.22 -3.19
C LEU A 53 -8.13 -3.64 -4.04
N ASP A 54 -9.35 -3.48 -3.51
CA ASP A 54 -10.60 -3.69 -4.26
C ASP A 54 -11.15 -2.36 -4.83
N ASP A 55 -10.47 -1.24 -4.60
CA ASP A 55 -10.88 0.12 -5.03
C ASP A 55 -9.72 0.87 -5.69
N GLY A 56 -9.21 0.31 -6.79
CA GLY A 56 -8.27 0.98 -7.69
C GLY A 56 -6.80 0.94 -7.27
N ASP A 57 -6.47 0.79 -5.98
CA ASP A 57 -5.07 0.77 -5.57
C ASP A 57 -4.37 -0.55 -5.93
N GLU A 58 -3.13 -0.45 -6.39
CA GLU A 58 -2.31 -1.59 -6.77
C GLU A 58 -0.90 -1.48 -6.17
N VAL A 59 -0.39 -2.61 -5.66
CA VAL A 59 0.98 -2.73 -5.15
C VAL A 59 1.61 -4.03 -5.62
N ARG A 60 2.95 -4.07 -5.64
CA ARG A 60 3.72 -5.28 -5.95
C ARG A 60 4.78 -5.53 -4.87
N PRO A 61 5.29 -6.77 -4.73
CA PRO A 61 6.48 -7.02 -3.93
C PRO A 61 7.64 -6.13 -4.39
N ALA A 62 8.37 -5.55 -3.43
CA ALA A 62 9.61 -4.82 -3.64
C ALA A 62 10.82 -5.72 -3.39
#